data_AF-A0A554RY36-F1
#
_entry.id   AF-A0A554RY36-F1
#
_cell.length_a   1.000
_cell.length_b   1.000
_cell.length_c   1.000
_cell.angle_alpha   90.00
_cell.angle_beta   90.00
_cell.angle_gamma   90.00
#
_symmetry.space_group_name_H-M   'P 1'
#
loop_
_entity.id
_entity.type
_entity.pdbx_description
1 polymer ?
#
loop_
_entity_poly.entity_id
_entity_poly.type
_entity_poly.pdbx_seq_one_letter_code
_entity_poly.pdbx_strand_id
1 'polypeptide(L)'
;METILRVVGLSGCLLVLAGCICRIGLMKSKRNRFIWWLVYALMAVYAGGVLLDLVMDRRVDWYEIAGIGGIVLHLEVTRRAWRNGAPPETRTDHSPLGGK
;
A
#
# COMPACT_ATOMS: atom_id res chain seq x y z
N MET A 1 -0.39 -27.58 6.47
CA MET A 1 0.31 -26.49 5.75
C MET A 1 -0.65 -25.49 5.13
N GLU A 2 -1.74 -25.94 4.50
CA GLU A 2 -2.77 -25.08 3.89
C GLU A 2 -3.31 -24.00 4.83
N THR A 3 -3.66 -24.35 6.06
CA THR A 3 -4.21 -23.39 7.04
C THR A 3 -3.21 -22.29 7.42
N ILE A 4 -1.93 -22.64 7.56
CA ILE A 4 -0.88 -21.67 7.93
C ILE A 4 -0.67 -20.68 6.78
N LEU A 5 -0.54 -21.18 5.55
CA LEU A 5 -0.41 -20.34 4.35
C LEU A 5 -1.62 -19.41 4.19
N ARG A 6 -2.83 -19.92 4.43
CA ARG A 6 -4.06 -19.14 4.37
C ARG A 6 -4.08 -18.04 5.44
N VAL A 7 -3.73 -18.36 6.69
CA VAL A 7 -3.64 -17.36 7.77
C VAL A 7 -2.58 -16.28 7.47
N VAL A 8 -1.42 -16.68 6.96
CA VAL A 8 -0.37 -15.74 6.55
C VAL A 8 -0.87 -14.85 5.42
N GLY A 9 -1.52 -15.41 4.39
CA GLY A 9 -2.11 -14.65 3.28
C GLY A 9 -3.17 -13.65 3.75
N LEU A 10 -4.09 -14.08 4.61
CA LEU A 10 -5.12 -13.21 5.22
C LEU A 10 -4.48 -12.04 5.97
N SER A 11 -3.49 -12.34 6.83
CA SER A 11 -2.79 -11.32 7.61
C SER A 11 -2.04 -10.33 6.71
N GLY A 12 -1.38 -10.82 5.66
CA GLY A 12 -0.68 -9.99 4.69
C GLY A 12 -1.62 -9.03 3.94
N CYS A 13 -2.76 -9.54 3.48
CA CYS A 13 -3.76 -8.70 2.80
C CYS A 13 -4.33 -7.62 3.73
N LEU A 14 -4.64 -7.96 4.99
CA LEU A 14 -5.12 -6.99 5.97
C LEU A 14 -4.09 -5.90 6.27
N LEU A 15 -2.81 -6.26 6.37
CA LEU A 15 -1.72 -5.29 6.55
C LEU A 15 -1.61 -4.34 5.35
N VAL A 16 -1.72 -4.87 4.13
CA VAL A 16 -1.70 -4.05 2.91
C VAL A 16 -2.86 -3.06 2.89
N LEU A 17 -4.08 -3.53 3.15
CA LEU A 17 -5.28 -2.69 3.19
C LEU A 17 -5.16 -1.58 4.24
N ALA A 18 -4.77 -1.94 5.47
CA ALA A 18 -4.56 -0.97 6.54
C ALA A 18 -3.49 0.07 6.17
N GLY A 19 -2.36 -0.37 5.59
CA GLY A 19 -1.29 0.50 5.13
C GLY A 19 -1.75 1.48 4.04
N CYS A 20 -2.47 1.00 3.03
CA CYS A 20 -3.01 1.84 1.96
C CYS A 20 -4.00 2.89 2.49
N ILE A 21 -4.96 2.49 3.34
CA ILE A 21 -5.96 3.41 3.91
C ILE A 21 -5.28 4.51 4.74
N CYS A 22 -4.33 4.13 5.60
CA CYS A 22 -3.60 5.09 6.43
C CYS A 22 -2.83 6.11 5.57
N ARG A 23 -2.15 5.65 4.52
CA ARG A 23 -1.40 6.54 3.61
C ARG A 23 -2.31 7.45 2.81
N ILE A 24 -3.47 6.96 2.39
CA ILE A 24 -4.50 7.77 1.73
C ILE A 24 -4.97 8.91 2.64
N GLY A 25 -5.24 8.61 3.92
CA GLY A 25 -5.64 9.62 4.90
C GLY A 25 -4.56 10.68 5.19
N LEU A 26 -3.28 10.30 5.12
CA LEU A 26 -2.15 11.19 5.39
C LEU A 26 -1.79 12.13 4.22
N MET A 27 -2.35 11.93 3.02
CA MET A 27 -2.05 12.76 1.85
C MET A 27 -2.74 14.14 1.91
N LYS A 28 -1.97 15.21 2.16
CA LYS A 28 -2.41 16.62 2.08
C LYS A 28 -1.89 17.30 0.79
N SER A 29 -2.73 17.41 -0.25
CA SER A 29 -2.77 18.37 -1.41
C SER A 29 -1.44 18.79 -2.12
N LYS A 30 -1.27 18.97 -3.44
CA LYS A 30 -2.14 19.05 -4.65
C LYS A 30 -1.37 18.68 -5.95
N ARG A 31 -0.03 18.52 -5.91
CA ARG A 31 0.79 18.11 -7.06
C ARG A 31 1.01 16.59 -6.95
N ASN A 32 0.53 15.82 -7.92
CA ASN A 32 0.58 14.34 -7.96
C ASN A 32 -0.25 13.54 -6.93
N ARG A 33 -1.05 14.20 -6.06
CA ARG A 33 -1.93 13.50 -5.10
C ARG A 33 -2.82 12.44 -5.74
N PHE A 34 -3.37 12.74 -6.93
CA PHE A 34 -4.26 11.81 -7.64
C PHE A 34 -3.55 10.53 -8.05
N ILE A 35 -2.32 10.62 -8.58
CA ILE A 35 -1.53 9.45 -9.00
C ILE A 35 -1.19 8.58 -7.81
N TRP A 36 -0.70 9.18 -6.72
CA TRP A 36 -0.38 8.43 -5.49
C TRP A 36 -1.61 7.81 -4.86
N TRP A 37 -2.72 8.55 -4.81
CA TRP A 37 -4.00 8.02 -4.38
C TRP A 37 -4.44 6.82 -5.23
N LEU A 38 -4.34 6.94 -6.56
CA LEU A 38 -4.70 5.88 -7.50
C LEU A 38 -3.82 4.64 -7.30
N VAL A 39 -2.51 4.81 -7.10
CA VAL A 39 -1.59 3.69 -6.82
C VAL A 39 -2.00 2.93 -5.56
N TYR A 40 -2.22 3.63 -4.44
CA TYR A 40 -2.65 2.98 -3.20
C TYR A 40 -4.06 2.38 -3.29
N ALA A 41 -4.96 3.01 -4.04
CA ALA A 41 -6.29 2.48 -4.31
C ALA A 41 -6.22 1.18 -5.12
N LEU A 42 -5.41 1.13 -6.20
CA LEU A 42 -5.21 -0.08 -7.00
C LEU A 42 -4.56 -1.21 -6.18
N MET A 43 -3.56 -0.90 -5.36
CA MET A 43 -2.96 -1.87 -4.44
C MET A 43 -3.99 -2.41 -3.44
N ALA A 44 -4.87 -1.54 -2.91
CA ALA A 44 -5.93 -1.95 -2.00
C ALA A 44 -7.00 -2.81 -2.69
N VAL A 45 -7.40 -2.46 -3.92
CA VAL A 45 -8.35 -3.27 -4.72
C VAL A 45 -7.76 -4.65 -5.01
N TYR A 46 -6.49 -4.72 -5.42
CA TYR A 46 -5.80 -5.97 -5.65
C TYR A 46 -5.73 -6.84 -4.39
N ALA A 47 -5.28 -6.27 -3.27
CA ALA A 47 -5.24 -6.98 -1.98
C ALA A 47 -6.63 -7.40 -1.49
N GLY A 48 -7.66 -6.60 -1.75
CA GLY A 48 -9.05 -6.93 -1.46
C GLY A 48 -9.56 -8.12 -2.29
N GLY A 49 -9.19 -8.19 -3.57
CA GLY A 49 -9.49 -9.33 -4.44
C GLY A 49 -8.88 -10.63 -3.90
N VAL A 50 -7.56 -10.62 -3.66
CA VAL A 50 -6.85 -11.79 -3.10
C VAL A 50 -7.41 -12.17 -1.72
N LEU A 51 -7.76 -11.20 -0.88
CA LEU A 51 -8.39 -11.44 0.42
C LEU A 51 -9.75 -12.15 0.26
N LEU A 52 -10.59 -11.69 -0.68
CA LEU A 52 -11.88 -12.32 -0.96
C LEU A 52 -11.71 -13.75 -1.47
N ASP A 53 -10.75 -13.98 -2.37
CA ASP A 53 -10.48 -15.32 -2.88
C ASP A 53 -9.99 -16.26 -1.75
N LEU A 54 -9.12 -15.79 -0.86
CA LEU A 54 -8.73 -16.54 0.35
C LEU A 54 -9.90 -16.81 1.30
N VAL A 55 -10.82 -15.87 1.49
CA VAL A 55 -12.01 -16.05 2.35
C VAL A 55 -12.98 -17.06 1.74
N MET A 56 -13.17 -16.99 0.42
CA MET A 56 -14.06 -17.88 -0.33
C MET A 56 -13.44 -19.25 -0.65
N ASP A 57 -12.26 -19.54 -0.10
CA ASP A 57 -11.51 -20.79 -0.30
C ASP A 57 -11.20 -21.08 -1.79
N ARG A 58 -11.00 -20.00 -2.56
CA ARG A 58 -10.55 -20.08 -3.94
C ARG A 58 -9.04 -20.23 -3.97
N ARG A 59 -8.55 -20.88 -5.03
CA ARG A 59 -7.11 -21.05 -5.24
C ARG A 59 -6.47 -19.71 -5.54
N VAL A 60 -5.49 -19.37 -4.73
CA VAL A 60 -4.57 -18.25 -4.97
C VAL A 60 -3.31 -18.79 -5.63
N ASP A 61 -2.92 -18.20 -6.74
CA ASP A 61 -1.73 -18.63 -7.47
C ASP A 61 -0.44 -17.97 -6.95
N TRP A 62 0.70 -18.40 -7.48
CA TRP A 62 2.00 -17.90 -7.04
C TRP A 62 2.24 -16.44 -7.47
N TYR A 63 1.61 -15.97 -8.54
CA TYR A 63 1.69 -14.57 -8.98
C TYR A 63 0.98 -13.67 -7.98
N GLU A 64 -0.16 -14.11 -7.46
CA GLU A 64 -0.91 -13.40 -6.43
C GLU A 64 -0.14 -13.28 -5.11
N ILE A 65 0.53 -14.37 -4.71
CA ILE A 65 1.43 -14.36 -3.55
C ILE A 65 2.60 -13.39 -3.78
N ALA A 66 3.22 -13.41 -4.96
CA ALA A 66 4.31 -12.50 -5.30
C ALA A 66 3.85 -11.03 -5.33
N GLY A 67 2.64 -10.76 -5.82
CA GLY A 67 2.03 -9.44 -5.84
C GLY A 67 1.80 -8.88 -4.44
N ILE A 68 1.17 -9.66 -3.55
CA ILE A 68 1.00 -9.27 -2.14
C ILE A 68 2.36 -9.05 -1.46
N GLY A 69 3.31 -9.97 -1.65
CA GLY A 69 4.65 -9.86 -1.10
C GLY A 69 5.38 -8.59 -1.55
N GLY A 70 5.27 -8.25 -2.84
CA GLY A 70 5.82 -7.02 -3.41
C GLY A 70 5.20 -5.76 -2.81
N ILE A 71 3.88 -5.75 -2.59
CA ILE A 71 3.20 -4.60 -1.96
C ILE A 71 3.59 -4.47 -0.49
N VAL A 72 3.68 -5.58 0.26
CA VAL A 72 4.18 -5.56 1.65
C VAL A 72 5.60 -5.00 1.71
N LEU A 73 6.49 -5.46 0.83
CA LEU A 73 7.85 -4.95 0.75
C LEU A 73 7.87 -3.46 0.40
N HIS A 74 7.05 -3.02 -0.57
CA HIS A 74 6.90 -1.61 -0.91
C HIS A 74 6.48 -0.78 0.32
N LEU A 75 5.48 -1.25 1.08
CA LEU A 75 5.01 -0.59 2.28
C LEU A 75 6.11 -0.51 3.35
N GLU A 76 6.89 -1.56 3.57
CA GLU A 76 7.99 -1.55 4.54
C GLU A 76 9.14 -0.62 4.12
N VAL A 77 9.58 -0.68 2.86
CA VAL A 77 10.67 0.17 2.34
C VAL A 77 10.31 1.66 2.47
N THR A 78 9.06 1.99 2.17
CA THR A 78 8.59 3.38 2.23
C THR A 78 8.10 3.80 3.62
N ARG A 79 7.98 2.87 4.58
CA ARG A 79 7.45 3.12 5.93
C ARG A 79 8.16 4.27 6.64
N ARG A 80 9.50 4.33 6.56
CA ARG A 80 10.30 5.40 7.18
C ARG A 80 10.03 6.77 6.57
N ALA A 81 9.88 6.83 5.24
CA ALA A 81 9.55 8.06 4.54
C ALA A 81 8.20 8.60 5.04
N TRP A 82 7.17 7.74 5.08
CA TRP A 82 5.82 8.10 5.53
C TRP A 82 5.73 8.43 7.03
N ARG A 83 6.63 7.89 7.88
CA ARG A 83 6.67 8.21 9.32
C ARG A 83 7.06 9.67 9.58
N ASN A 84 7.84 10.28 8.69
CA ASN A 84 8.29 11.67 8.80
C ASN A 84 7.34 12.66 8.07
N GLY A 85 6.13 12.20 7.75
CA GLY A 85 5.15 12.90 6.92
C GLY A 85 5.12 12.35 5.50
N ALA A 86 4.10 12.72 4.72
CA ALA A 86 4.00 12.27 3.33
C ALA A 86 5.28 12.67 2.55
N PRO A 87 5.75 11.86 1.57
CA PRO A 87 6.96 12.15 0.79
C PRO A 87 6.92 13.56 0.17
N PRO A 88 8.08 14.23 -0.06
CA PRO A 88 8.12 15.58 -0.62
C PRO A 88 7.34 15.72 -1.94
N GLU A 89 7.28 14.67 -2.76
CA GLU A 89 6.51 14.67 -4.02
C GLU A 89 4.99 14.72 -3.80
N THR A 90 4.55 14.52 -2.55
CA THR A 90 3.16 14.60 -2.10
C THR A 90 2.93 15.76 -1.11
N ARG A 91 3.98 16.49 -0.74
CA ARG A 91 3.91 17.70 0.12
C ARG A 91 3.78 18.96 -0.71
N THR A 92 3.17 19.97 -0.11
CA THR A 92 2.91 21.29 -0.71
C THR A 92 4.01 22.31 -0.40
N ASP A 93 5.17 21.90 0.13
CA ASP A 93 6.19 22.83 0.60
C ASP A 93 6.84 23.57 -0.58
N HIS A 94 6.25 24.72 -0.92
CA HIS A 94 6.98 25.85 -1.45
C HIS A 94 7.99 26.27 -0.38
N SER A 95 9.23 25.79 -0.46
CA SER A 95 10.35 26.55 0.08
C SER A 95 10.69 27.65 -0.94
N PRO A 96 10.44 28.94 -0.62
CA PRO A 96 10.99 30.03 -1.41
C PRO A 96 12.43 30.27 -0.94
N LEU A 97 13.36 29.37 -1.25
CA LEU A 97 14.78 29.58 -0.96
C LEU A 97 15.65 29.08 -2.12
N GLY A 98 15.44 29.71 -3.28
CA GLY A 98 16.50 29.98 -4.24
C GLY A 98 17.07 31.37 -3.96
N GLY A 99 17.69 31.55 -2.79
CA GLY A 99 18.49 32.73 -2.47
C GLY A 99 19.94 32.28 -2.35
N LYS A 100 20.69 32.39 -3.44
CA LYS A 100 22.14 32.47 -3.44
C LYS A 100 22.51 33.86 -3.94
#